data_AF-A0A838KNI6-F1
#
_entry.id   AF-A0A838KNI6-F1
#
_cell.length_a   1.000
_cell.length_b   1.000
_cell.length_c   1.000
_cell.angle_alpha   90.00
_cell.angle_beta   90.00
_cell.angle_gamma   90.00
#
_symmetry.space_group_name_H-M   'P 1'
#
loop_
_entity.id
_entity.type
_entity.pdbx_description
1 polymer ?
#
loop_
_entity_poly.entity_id
_entity_poly.type
_entity_poly.pdbx_seq_one_letter_code
_entity_poly.pdbx_strand_id
1 'polypeptide(L)'
;MTSQQGSTAALLAAAAAFAGVWSFVPPASVLRRRLAIPTDGDRHLSALRVTLGVASAVGATWLLVGSAPRLLVLAVVGSGVAVACDRLVRSWRNGRRRRGRAVAVIGLCDALSAELRAGLPAVQVVERSLEPWPEWDVIVTAARLGGDVPQAIRTVAAEPGADGLRAVAAAWEVAEQSGAALAEVLEQVAAGLRSDDDARAEVVAALAPPRATAKMLACLPVFGLGLGASMDAHPVDFLLHTDLGLMCLGAGVLLALVGVWWVERMAAAAEV
;
A
#
# COMPACT_ATOMS: atom_id res chain seq x y z
N MET A 1 2.04 24.23 44.18
CA MET A 1 3.18 24.16 43.24
C MET A 1 3.60 22.72 42.88
N THR A 2 3.19 21.69 43.62
CA THR A 2 3.50 20.27 43.34
C THR A 2 2.63 19.62 42.23
N SER A 3 1.46 20.18 41.89
CA SER A 3 0.58 19.62 40.84
C SER A 3 1.07 19.89 39.41
N GLN A 4 1.87 20.93 39.19
CA GLN A 4 2.34 21.32 37.85
C GLN A 4 3.56 20.51 37.39
N GLN A 5 4.37 19.99 38.33
CA GLN A 5 5.51 19.11 38.05
C GLN A 5 5.09 17.70 37.61
N GLY A 6 3.93 17.18 38.05
CA GLY A 6 3.41 15.88 37.62
C GLY A 6 2.96 15.88 36.15
N SER A 7 2.36 16.99 35.70
CA SER A 7 1.82 17.12 34.34
C SER A 7 2.90 17.22 33.27
N THR A 8 4.02 17.90 33.55
CA THR A 8 5.13 18.02 32.58
C THR A 8 5.94 16.73 32.47
N ALA A 9 6.11 15.98 33.57
CA ALA A 9 6.74 14.66 33.56
C ALA A 9 5.89 13.64 32.78
N ALA A 10 4.56 13.69 32.92
CA ALA A 10 3.64 12.86 32.16
C ALA A 10 3.63 13.21 30.65
N LEU A 11 3.73 14.50 30.30
CA LEU A 11 3.83 14.95 28.91
C LEU A 11 5.14 14.52 28.24
N LEU A 12 6.28 14.57 28.96
CA LEU A 12 7.57 14.12 28.46
C LEU A 12 7.64 12.58 28.33
N ALA A 13 7.02 11.84 29.25
CA ALA A 13 6.92 10.38 29.17
C ALA A 13 5.99 9.94 28.02
N ALA A 14 4.88 10.66 27.78
CA ALA A 14 3.99 10.41 26.65
C ALA A 14 4.66 10.73 25.31
N ALA A 15 5.45 11.81 25.22
CA ALA A 15 6.22 12.16 24.04
C ALA A 15 7.35 11.15 23.76
N ALA A 16 8.04 10.66 24.80
CA ALA A 16 9.07 9.63 24.68
C ALA A 16 8.49 8.26 24.29
N ALA A 17 7.30 7.92 24.78
CA ALA A 17 6.57 6.72 24.35
C ALA A 17 6.09 6.85 22.89
N PHE A 18 5.63 8.03 22.46
CA PHE A 18 5.28 8.30 21.06
C PHE A 18 6.50 8.16 20.13
N ALA A 19 7.65 8.70 20.53
CA ALA A 19 8.90 8.58 19.77
C ALA A 19 9.42 7.14 19.73
N GLY A 20 9.32 6.41 20.85
CA GLY A 20 9.73 5.00 20.95
C GLY A 20 8.86 4.07 20.11
N VAL A 21 7.54 4.28 20.09
CA VAL A 21 6.60 3.48 19.30
C VAL A 21 6.75 3.75 17.79
N TRP A 22 7.11 4.97 17.39
CA TRP A 22 7.42 5.28 15.98
C TRP A 22 8.79 4.73 15.54
N SER A 23 9.76 4.67 16.45
CA SER A 23 11.11 4.15 16.17
C SER A 23 11.17 2.62 16.21
N PHE A 24 10.25 1.96 16.93
CA PHE A 24 10.16 0.49 17.02
C PHE A 24 9.19 -0.14 16.01
N VAL A 25 8.79 0.59 14.97
CA VAL A 25 8.31 -0.03 13.73
C VAL A 25 9.55 -0.34 12.89
N PRO A 26 10.15 -1.54 12.99
CA PRO A 26 11.33 -1.85 12.21
C PRO A 26 10.98 -1.72 10.72
N PRO A 27 11.85 -1.11 9.91
CA PRO A 27 11.65 -1.09 8.48
C PRO A 27 11.60 -2.55 7.98
N ALA A 28 10.51 -2.88 7.29
CA ALA A 28 10.23 -4.21 6.75
C ALA A 28 11.31 -4.77 5.79
N SER A 29 12.38 -4.01 5.52
CA SER A 29 13.54 -4.42 4.74
C SER A 29 14.41 -5.47 5.43
N VAL A 30 14.45 -5.52 6.77
CA VAL A 30 15.38 -6.42 7.50
C VAL A 30 14.86 -7.86 7.57
N LEU A 31 13.53 -8.06 7.63
CA LEU A 31 12.93 -9.40 7.69
C LEU A 31 12.70 -10.02 6.30
N ARG A 32 12.62 -9.19 5.23
CA ARG A 32 12.45 -9.61 3.83
C ARG A 32 13.65 -10.40 3.28
N ARG A 33 14.82 -10.29 3.92
CA ARG A 33 16.05 -10.97 3.49
C ARG A 33 16.15 -12.45 3.89
N ARG A 34 15.22 -12.98 4.71
CA ARG A 34 15.36 -14.35 5.26
C ARG A 34 14.18 -15.30 5.03
N LEU A 35 13.05 -14.85 4.49
CA LEU A 35 11.91 -15.73 4.24
C LEU A 35 11.41 -15.56 2.80
N ALA A 36 12.01 -16.34 1.91
CA ALA A 36 11.51 -16.62 0.58
C ALA A 36 10.36 -17.64 0.69
N ILE A 37 9.16 -17.19 1.05
CA ILE A 37 7.94 -18.00 0.94
C ILE A 37 6.87 -17.15 0.24
N PRO A 38 6.37 -17.58 -0.94
CA PRO A 38 5.28 -16.91 -1.62
C PRO A 38 3.95 -17.32 -0.98
N THR A 39 3.18 -16.40 -0.42
CA THR A 39 1.74 -16.63 -0.18
C THR A 39 0.96 -15.32 -0.16
N ASP A 40 -0.23 -15.37 -0.76
CA ASP A 40 -1.32 -14.38 -0.85
C ASP A 40 -1.80 -13.74 0.48
N GLY A 41 -1.11 -13.97 1.60
CA GLY A 41 -1.53 -13.60 2.95
C GLY A 41 -1.17 -12.18 3.41
N ASP A 42 -0.45 -11.41 2.58
CA ASP A 42 0.16 -10.13 2.99
C ASP A 42 -0.86 -9.02 3.34
N ARG A 43 -2.07 -9.07 2.75
CA ARG A 43 -3.13 -8.10 3.03
C ARG A 43 -3.80 -8.37 4.39
N HIS A 44 -4.04 -9.64 4.71
CA HIS A 44 -4.71 -10.04 5.95
C HIS A 44 -3.79 -9.90 7.17
N LEU A 45 -2.50 -10.23 7.02
CA LEU A 45 -1.52 -10.14 8.11
C LEU A 45 -1.11 -8.69 8.44
N SER A 46 -1.11 -7.77 7.46
CA SER A 46 -0.86 -6.34 7.70
C SER A 46 -2.07 -5.63 8.32
N ALA A 47 -3.29 -6.05 7.98
CA ALA A 47 -4.52 -5.63 8.67
C ALA A 47 -4.54 -6.07 10.14
N LEU A 48 -4.18 -7.33 10.39
CA LEU A 48 -4.10 -7.91 11.74
C LEU A 48 -2.99 -7.26 12.58
N ARG A 49 -1.83 -6.95 12.00
CA ARG A 49 -0.69 -6.32 12.71
C ARG A 49 -0.97 -4.90 13.20
N VAL A 50 -1.73 -4.13 12.43
CA VAL A 50 -2.09 -2.76 12.80
C VAL A 50 -3.19 -2.75 13.85
N THR A 51 -4.16 -3.66 13.75
CA THR A 51 -5.19 -3.83 14.79
C THR A 51 -4.59 -4.34 16.09
N LEU A 52 -3.61 -5.24 16.04
CA LEU A 52 -2.82 -5.68 17.20
C LEU A 52 -1.93 -4.55 17.77
N GLY A 53 -1.32 -3.72 16.92
CA GLY A 53 -0.52 -2.56 17.33
C GLY A 53 -1.35 -1.48 18.03
N VAL A 54 -2.56 -1.22 17.52
CA VAL A 54 -3.55 -0.34 18.16
C VAL A 54 -4.01 -0.97 19.48
N ALA A 55 -4.38 -2.24 19.51
CA ALA A 55 -4.81 -2.92 20.73
C ALA A 55 -3.71 -2.93 21.81
N SER A 56 -2.43 -3.08 21.44
CA SER A 56 -1.31 -3.02 22.38
C SER A 56 -1.02 -1.59 22.87
N ALA A 57 -1.19 -0.58 22.00
CA ALA A 57 -1.04 0.83 22.38
C ALA A 57 -2.20 1.29 23.30
N VAL A 58 -3.41 0.81 23.03
CA VAL A 58 -4.58 1.03 23.89
C VAL A 58 -4.39 0.31 25.23
N GLY A 59 -3.95 -0.95 25.24
CA GLY A 59 -3.67 -1.70 26.47
C GLY A 59 -2.55 -1.12 27.32
N ALA A 60 -1.45 -0.67 26.69
CA ALA A 60 -0.35 0.00 27.40
C ALA A 60 -0.79 1.35 27.98
N THR A 61 -1.63 2.11 27.25
CA THR A 61 -2.20 3.37 27.73
C THR A 61 -3.24 3.14 28.84
N TRP A 62 -3.99 2.04 28.78
CA TRP A 62 -4.96 1.60 29.80
C TRP A 62 -4.28 1.27 31.14
N LEU A 63 -3.08 0.68 31.10
CA LEU A 63 -2.32 0.32 32.30
C LEU A 63 -1.52 1.50 32.91
N LEU A 64 -1.18 2.54 32.12
CA LEU A 64 -0.29 3.63 32.56
C LEU A 64 -1.02 4.90 33.03
N VAL A 65 -2.27 5.14 32.62
CA VAL A 65 -2.96 6.43 32.87
C VAL A 65 -4.13 6.25 33.84
N GLY A 66 -3.82 5.86 35.07
CA GLY A 66 -4.78 5.78 36.17
C GLY A 66 -5.19 7.15 36.73
N SER A 67 -5.70 8.09 35.92
CA SER A 67 -6.43 9.30 36.40
C SER A 67 -6.93 10.31 35.34
N ALA A 68 -6.61 10.17 34.05
CA ALA A 68 -7.03 11.15 33.03
C ALA A 68 -7.70 10.50 31.80
N PRO A 69 -9.01 10.20 31.86
CA PRO A 69 -9.73 9.56 30.75
C PRO A 69 -9.64 10.34 29.44
N ARG A 70 -9.43 11.67 29.50
CA ARG A 70 -9.28 12.55 28.35
C ARG A 70 -8.01 12.27 27.53
N LEU A 71 -6.88 12.06 28.19
CA LEU A 71 -5.61 11.79 27.50
C LEU A 71 -5.63 10.44 26.78
N LEU A 72 -6.33 9.45 27.36
CA LEU A 72 -6.52 8.15 26.73
C LEU A 72 -7.32 8.27 25.44
N VAL A 73 -8.45 8.98 25.44
CA VAL A 73 -9.28 9.16 24.23
C VAL A 73 -8.50 9.88 23.12
N LEU A 74 -7.74 10.94 23.47
CA LEU A 74 -6.92 11.66 22.49
C LEU A 74 -5.80 10.79 21.92
N ALA A 75 -5.16 9.95 22.74
CA ALA A 75 -4.15 9.01 22.26
C ALA A 75 -4.73 7.93 21.33
N VAL A 76 -5.92 7.39 21.65
CA VAL A 76 -6.63 6.43 20.80
C VAL A 76 -7.03 7.06 19.47
N VAL A 77 -7.61 8.26 19.49
CA VAL A 77 -8.02 8.95 18.27
C VAL A 77 -6.81 9.35 17.44
N GLY A 78 -5.78 9.91 18.07
CA GLY A 78 -4.55 10.34 17.40
C GLY A 78 -3.83 9.16 16.75
N SER A 79 -3.74 8.01 17.44
CA SER A 79 -3.16 6.79 16.86
C SER A 79 -4.03 6.23 15.72
N GLY A 80 -5.36 6.25 15.85
CA GLY A 80 -6.29 5.87 14.77
C GLY A 80 -6.12 6.72 13.50
N VAL A 81 -6.03 8.05 13.65
CA VAL A 81 -5.80 8.98 12.55
C VAL A 81 -4.41 8.78 11.93
N ALA A 82 -3.36 8.64 12.75
CA ALA A 82 -2.01 8.41 12.27
C ALA A 82 -1.91 7.11 11.45
N VAL A 83 -2.54 6.04 11.93
CA VAL A 83 -2.64 4.76 11.23
C VAL A 83 -3.41 4.90 9.92
N ALA A 84 -4.56 5.58 9.93
CA ALA A 84 -5.36 5.79 8.72
C ALA A 84 -4.61 6.61 7.67
N CYS A 85 -3.90 7.66 8.08
CA CYS A 85 -3.05 8.47 7.21
C CYS A 85 -1.87 7.65 6.66
N ASP A 86 -1.14 6.91 7.49
CA ASP A 86 -0.03 6.07 7.03
C ASP A 86 -0.51 4.99 6.05
N ARG A 87 -1.65 4.34 6.33
CA ARG A 87 -2.32 3.40 5.42
C ARG A 87 -2.65 4.04 4.07
N LEU A 88 -3.25 5.22 4.09
CA LEU A 88 -3.65 5.93 2.88
C LEU A 88 -2.42 6.37 2.07
N VAL A 89 -1.40 6.93 2.71
CA VAL A 89 -0.16 7.33 2.04
C VAL A 89 0.58 6.12 1.47
N ARG A 90 0.67 5.01 2.22
CA ARG A 90 1.29 3.77 1.75
C ARG A 90 0.51 3.15 0.60
N SER A 91 -0.81 3.10 0.66
CA SER A 91 -1.63 2.55 -0.43
C SER A 91 -1.49 3.39 -1.70
N TRP A 92 -1.42 4.71 -1.58
CA TRP A 92 -1.19 5.62 -2.70
C TRP A 92 0.21 5.45 -3.30
N ARG A 93 1.26 5.42 -2.46
CA ARG A 93 2.64 5.21 -2.91
C ARG A 93 2.83 3.84 -3.57
N ASN A 94 2.28 2.80 -2.96
CA ASN A 94 2.35 1.44 -3.49
C ASN A 94 1.53 1.31 -4.78
N GLY A 95 0.37 1.95 -4.87
CA GLY A 95 -0.44 1.99 -6.08
C GLY A 95 0.30 2.63 -7.25
N ARG A 96 0.95 3.79 -7.02
CA ARG A 96 1.76 4.46 -8.06
C ARG A 96 2.93 3.60 -8.51
N ARG A 97 3.66 3.00 -7.58
CA ARG A 97 4.79 2.10 -7.90
C ARG A 97 4.34 0.89 -8.70
N ARG A 98 3.26 0.22 -8.27
CA ARG A 98 2.67 -0.94 -8.98
C ARG A 98 2.26 -0.57 -10.40
N ARG A 99 1.64 0.60 -10.58
CA ARG A 99 1.16 1.05 -11.89
C ARG A 99 2.30 1.41 -12.84
N GLY A 100 3.31 2.14 -12.34
CA GLY A 100 4.56 2.36 -13.09
C GLY A 100 5.24 1.04 -13.45
N ARG A 101 5.15 0.04 -12.56
CA ARG A 101 5.70 -1.30 -12.78
C ARG A 101 5.03 -2.05 -13.92
N ALA A 102 3.70 -2.08 -13.91
CA ALA A 102 2.90 -2.70 -14.95
C ALA A 102 3.15 -2.05 -16.33
N VAL A 103 3.20 -0.72 -16.40
CA VAL A 103 3.45 0.01 -17.65
C VAL A 103 4.84 -0.30 -18.22
N ALA A 104 5.88 -0.33 -17.38
CA ALA A 104 7.21 -0.66 -17.91
C ALA A 104 7.36 -2.13 -18.29
N VAL A 105 6.57 -3.07 -17.74
CA VAL A 105 6.50 -4.44 -18.26
C VAL A 105 5.94 -4.47 -19.68
N ILE A 106 4.91 -3.66 -19.99
CA ILE A 106 4.39 -3.52 -21.36
C ILE A 106 5.48 -2.98 -22.29
N GLY A 107 6.12 -1.87 -21.89
CA GLY A 107 7.20 -1.26 -22.68
C GLY A 107 8.39 -2.20 -22.91
N LEU A 108 8.72 -3.02 -21.91
CA LEU A 108 9.72 -4.06 -22.02
C LEU A 108 9.31 -5.12 -23.05
N CYS A 109 8.07 -5.61 -23.02
CA CYS A 109 7.61 -6.58 -24.02
C CYS A 109 7.71 -6.02 -25.45
N ASP A 110 7.33 -4.75 -25.66
CA ASP A 110 7.46 -4.07 -26.95
C ASP A 110 8.95 -3.97 -27.38
N ALA A 111 9.85 -3.59 -26.45
CA ALA A 111 11.29 -3.48 -26.72
C ALA A 111 11.93 -4.85 -27.04
N LEU A 112 11.67 -5.88 -26.24
CA LEU A 112 12.17 -7.24 -26.47
C LEU A 112 11.65 -7.79 -27.81
N SER A 113 10.37 -7.56 -28.13
CA SER A 113 9.78 -8.00 -29.40
C SER A 113 10.44 -7.32 -30.60
N ALA A 114 10.76 -6.03 -30.49
CA ALA A 114 11.45 -5.28 -31.54
C ALA A 114 12.89 -5.77 -31.76
N GLU A 115 13.64 -6.03 -30.69
CA GLU A 115 15.00 -6.56 -30.79
C GLU A 115 15.04 -7.99 -31.33
N LEU A 116 14.11 -8.86 -30.90
CA LEU A 116 13.96 -10.21 -31.42
C LEU A 116 13.60 -10.21 -32.91
N ARG A 117 12.71 -9.30 -33.36
CA ARG A 117 12.39 -9.10 -34.78
C ARG A 117 13.59 -8.62 -35.60
N ALA A 118 14.50 -7.87 -34.98
CA ALA A 118 15.77 -7.49 -35.60
C ALA A 118 16.77 -8.66 -35.72
N GLY A 119 16.41 -9.87 -35.26
CA GLY A 119 17.21 -11.08 -35.37
C GLY A 119 18.21 -11.27 -34.23
N LEU A 120 18.11 -10.49 -33.15
CA LEU A 120 18.95 -10.69 -31.98
C LEU A 120 18.52 -11.97 -31.22
N PRO A 121 19.48 -12.81 -30.78
CA PRO A 121 19.18 -13.95 -29.92
C PRO A 121 18.52 -13.51 -28.62
N ALA A 122 17.51 -14.25 -28.16
CA ALA A 122 16.70 -13.89 -26.99
C ALA A 122 17.52 -13.64 -25.71
N VAL A 123 18.59 -14.42 -25.51
CA VAL A 123 19.55 -14.24 -24.40
C VAL A 123 20.27 -12.89 -24.49
N GLN A 124 20.70 -12.48 -25.69
CA GLN A 124 21.40 -11.19 -25.88
C GLN A 124 20.47 -10.00 -25.71
N VAL A 125 19.21 -10.13 -26.10
CA VAL A 125 18.17 -9.11 -25.95
C VAL A 125 17.90 -8.83 -24.46
N VAL A 126 17.81 -9.87 -23.64
CA VAL A 126 17.66 -9.75 -22.19
C VAL A 126 18.88 -9.07 -21.55
N GLU A 127 20.09 -9.39 -22.01
CA GLU A 127 21.33 -8.78 -21.50
C GLU A 127 21.51 -7.30 -21.88
N ARG A 128 21.01 -6.90 -23.06
CA ARG A 128 21.12 -5.53 -23.58
C ARG A 128 20.00 -4.61 -23.14
N SER A 129 18.92 -5.16 -22.59
CA SER A 129 17.79 -4.38 -22.11
C SER A 129 18.26 -3.35 -21.06
N LEU A 130 18.31 -2.08 -21.48
CA LEU A 130 18.74 -0.96 -20.66
C LEU A 130 17.60 -0.60 -19.69
N GLU A 131 17.69 -1.23 -18.51
CA GLU A 131 16.86 -1.06 -17.32
C GLU A 131 15.43 -1.59 -17.41
N PRO A 132 15.00 -2.31 -16.36
CA PRO A 132 13.71 -1.88 -15.84
C PRO A 132 13.70 -1.70 -14.30
N TRP A 133 14.53 -2.41 -13.52
CA TRP A 133 14.58 -2.29 -12.04
C TRP A 133 15.72 -3.15 -11.45
N PRO A 134 16.15 -2.93 -10.17
CA PRO A 134 17.23 -3.70 -9.52
C PRO A 134 17.02 -5.23 -9.54
N GLU A 135 15.76 -5.68 -9.54
CA GLU A 135 15.43 -7.10 -9.52
C GLU A 135 15.62 -7.78 -10.89
N TRP A 136 15.80 -7.02 -11.99
CA TRP A 136 16.03 -7.54 -13.34
C TRP A 136 17.38 -8.25 -13.50
N ASP A 137 18.37 -7.88 -12.69
CA ASP A 137 19.70 -8.49 -12.68
C ASP A 137 19.65 -10.01 -12.47
N VAL A 138 18.63 -10.51 -11.77
CA VAL A 138 18.41 -11.95 -11.56
C VAL A 138 18.16 -12.67 -12.89
N ILE A 139 17.38 -12.05 -13.79
CA ILE A 139 17.04 -12.61 -15.11
C ILE A 139 18.26 -12.56 -16.02
N VAL A 140 18.98 -11.44 -16.03
CA VAL A 140 20.24 -11.30 -16.79
C VAL A 140 21.30 -12.29 -16.33
N THR A 141 21.42 -12.49 -15.01
CA THR A 141 22.35 -13.47 -14.44
C THR A 141 21.98 -14.90 -14.82
N ALA A 142 20.68 -15.24 -14.77
CA ALA A 142 20.21 -16.55 -15.22
C ALA A 142 20.50 -16.77 -16.71
N ALA A 143 20.23 -15.77 -17.56
CA ALA A 143 20.52 -15.81 -18.99
C ALA A 143 22.01 -16.01 -19.28
N ARG A 144 22.90 -15.27 -18.60
CA ARG A 144 24.37 -15.37 -18.75
C ARG A 144 24.96 -16.71 -18.32
N LEU A 145 24.37 -17.31 -17.28
CA LEU A 145 24.84 -18.59 -16.74
C LEU A 145 24.19 -19.80 -17.43
N GLY A 146 23.35 -19.59 -18.45
CA GLY A 146 22.60 -20.66 -19.11
C GLY A 146 21.59 -21.34 -18.17
N GLY A 147 21.09 -20.61 -17.18
CA GLY A 147 20.04 -21.06 -16.27
C GLY A 147 18.64 -20.92 -16.86
N ASP A 148 17.63 -21.26 -16.04
CA ASP A 148 16.22 -21.19 -16.40
C ASP A 148 15.73 -19.73 -16.37
N VAL A 149 15.68 -19.10 -17.55
CA VAL A 149 15.22 -17.72 -17.75
C VAL A 149 13.73 -17.57 -17.39
N PRO A 150 12.80 -18.44 -17.85
CA PRO A 150 11.41 -18.41 -17.39
C PRO A 150 11.23 -18.41 -15.87
N GLN A 151 11.99 -19.24 -15.14
CA GLN A 151 11.90 -19.28 -13.69
C GLN A 151 12.47 -18.04 -13.01
N ALA A 152 13.53 -17.44 -13.56
CA ALA A 152 14.03 -16.16 -13.09
C ALA A 152 12.97 -15.05 -13.29
N ILE A 153 12.28 -15.04 -14.44
CA ILE A 153 11.20 -14.10 -14.73
C ILE A 153 10.05 -14.28 -13.73
N ARG A 154 9.64 -15.52 -13.42
CA ARG A 154 8.60 -15.79 -12.40
C ARG A 154 8.99 -15.30 -11.00
N THR A 155 10.26 -15.38 -10.66
CA THR A 155 10.77 -14.89 -9.38
C THR A 155 10.61 -13.37 -9.27
N VAL A 156 10.93 -12.64 -10.33
CA VAL A 156 10.73 -11.18 -10.39
C VAL A 156 9.24 -10.82 -10.48
N ALA A 157 8.42 -11.67 -11.10
CA ALA A 157 6.97 -11.50 -11.19
C ALA A 157 6.25 -11.52 -9.82
N ALA A 158 6.92 -11.99 -8.76
CA ALA A 158 6.40 -11.92 -7.40
C ALA A 158 6.43 -10.49 -6.82
N GLU A 159 7.21 -9.57 -7.41
CA GLU A 159 7.26 -8.19 -6.93
C GLU A 159 5.97 -7.41 -7.29
N PRO A 160 5.47 -6.55 -6.38
CA PRO A 160 4.27 -5.75 -6.58
C PRO A 160 4.22 -5.00 -7.93
N GLY A 161 3.27 -5.36 -8.78
CA GLY A 161 3.04 -4.71 -10.08
C GLY A 161 3.88 -5.27 -11.22
N ALA A 162 4.65 -6.34 -10.98
CA ALA A 162 5.35 -7.09 -12.01
C ALA A 162 4.57 -8.34 -12.47
N ASP A 163 3.28 -8.45 -12.13
CA ASP A 163 2.47 -9.65 -12.38
C ASP A 163 2.41 -10.06 -13.87
N GLY A 164 2.48 -9.08 -14.79
CA GLY A 164 2.54 -9.31 -16.23
C GLY A 164 3.75 -10.14 -16.68
N LEU A 165 4.84 -10.16 -15.89
CA LEU A 165 5.99 -11.02 -16.16
C LEU A 165 5.66 -12.51 -16.06
N ARG A 166 4.59 -12.92 -15.36
CA ARG A 166 4.15 -14.33 -15.40
C ARG A 166 3.71 -14.76 -16.80
N ALA A 167 3.01 -13.88 -17.51
CA ALA A 167 2.61 -14.12 -18.89
C ALA A 167 3.82 -14.15 -19.83
N VAL A 168 4.83 -13.30 -19.58
CA VAL A 168 6.11 -13.30 -20.30
C VAL A 168 6.87 -14.61 -20.09
N ALA A 169 6.96 -15.11 -18.85
CA ALA A 169 7.60 -16.40 -18.57
C ALA A 169 6.90 -17.57 -19.26
N ALA A 170 5.56 -17.59 -19.24
CA ALA A 170 4.77 -18.61 -19.93
C ALA A 170 4.94 -18.53 -21.46
N ALA A 171 4.93 -17.32 -22.02
CA ALA A 171 5.20 -17.10 -23.44
C ALA A 171 6.59 -17.60 -23.85
N TRP A 172 7.59 -17.39 -23.00
CA TRP A 172 8.95 -17.86 -23.21
C TRP A 172 9.04 -19.40 -23.23
N GLU A 173 8.45 -20.07 -22.24
CA GLU A 173 8.42 -21.54 -22.20
C GLU A 173 7.69 -22.14 -23.40
N VAL A 174 6.56 -21.55 -23.80
CA VAL A 174 5.82 -21.99 -24.98
C VAL A 174 6.68 -21.82 -26.24
N ALA A 175 7.33 -20.68 -26.41
CA ALA A 175 8.21 -20.44 -27.56
C ALA A 175 9.41 -21.41 -27.61
N GLU A 176 10.02 -21.73 -26.46
CA GLU A 176 11.11 -22.71 -26.38
C GLU A 176 10.64 -24.15 -26.70
N GLN A 177 9.43 -24.53 -26.24
CA GLN A 177 8.89 -25.88 -26.46
C GLN A 177 8.34 -26.08 -27.88
N SER A 178 7.70 -25.05 -28.45
CA SER A 178 7.02 -25.14 -29.74
C SER A 178 7.84 -24.60 -30.92
N GLY A 179 8.98 -23.95 -30.64
CA GLY A 179 9.78 -23.25 -31.65
C GLY A 179 9.08 -22.03 -32.25
N ALA A 180 8.02 -21.52 -31.60
CA ALA A 180 7.30 -20.34 -32.09
C ALA A 180 8.18 -19.09 -31.99
N ALA A 181 7.96 -18.12 -32.89
CA ALA A 181 8.65 -16.85 -32.85
C ALA A 181 8.29 -16.10 -31.56
N LEU A 182 9.19 -16.10 -30.58
CA LEU A 182 9.00 -15.45 -29.27
C LEU A 182 8.54 -13.99 -29.41
N ALA A 183 9.00 -13.28 -30.44
CA ALA A 183 8.60 -11.92 -30.72
C ALA A 183 7.07 -11.76 -30.95
N GLU A 184 6.45 -12.69 -31.67
CA GLU A 184 5.00 -12.64 -31.93
C GLU A 184 4.19 -12.93 -30.65
N VAL A 185 4.66 -13.88 -29.85
CA VAL A 185 4.01 -14.23 -28.58
C VAL A 185 4.12 -13.07 -27.58
N LEU A 186 5.28 -12.41 -27.50
CA LEU A 186 5.47 -11.23 -26.64
C LEU A 186 4.65 -10.02 -27.07
N GLU A 187 4.47 -9.80 -28.37
CA GLU A 187 3.58 -8.74 -28.88
C GLU A 187 2.12 -9.01 -28.49
N GLN A 188 1.69 -10.28 -28.57
CA GLN A 188 0.36 -10.69 -28.12
C GLN A 188 0.18 -10.52 -26.60
N VAL A 189 1.20 -10.84 -25.80
CA VAL A 189 1.21 -10.58 -24.35
C VAL A 189 1.12 -9.08 -24.08
N ALA A 190 1.90 -8.24 -24.78
CA ALA A 190 1.85 -6.80 -24.64
C ALA A 190 0.48 -6.22 -25.00
N ALA A 191 -0.16 -6.73 -26.07
CA ALA A 191 -1.52 -6.36 -26.45
C ALA A 191 -2.54 -6.73 -25.37
N GLY A 192 -2.45 -7.93 -24.79
CA GLY A 192 -3.30 -8.36 -23.69
C GLY A 192 -3.13 -7.47 -22.45
N LEU A 193 -1.88 -7.19 -22.04
CA LEU A 193 -1.59 -6.32 -20.90
C LEU A 193 -2.08 -4.87 -21.11
N ARG A 194 -2.01 -4.35 -22.34
CA ARG A 194 -2.61 -3.04 -22.70
C ARG A 194 -4.12 -3.06 -22.54
N SER A 195 -4.78 -4.09 -23.07
CA SER A 195 -6.25 -4.22 -22.94
C SER A 195 -6.70 -4.29 -21.48
N ASP A 196 -5.94 -4.95 -20.61
CA ASP A 196 -6.19 -4.97 -19.17
C ASP A 196 -6.02 -3.59 -18.52
N ASP A 197 -5.00 -2.82 -18.91
CA ASP A 197 -4.81 -1.46 -18.38
C ASP A 197 -5.89 -0.50 -18.86
N ASP A 198 -6.30 -0.61 -20.13
CA ASP A 198 -7.40 0.17 -20.70
C ASP A 198 -8.72 -0.14 -19.99
N ALA A 199 -9.06 -1.42 -19.79
CA ALA A 199 -10.24 -1.82 -19.02
C ALA A 199 -10.21 -1.26 -17.59
N ARG A 200 -9.04 -1.23 -16.93
CA ARG A 200 -8.89 -0.60 -15.61
C ARG A 200 -9.04 0.91 -15.68
N ALA A 201 -8.56 1.56 -16.73
CA ALA A 201 -8.73 3.00 -16.94
C ALA A 201 -10.20 3.36 -17.13
N GLU A 202 -10.95 2.56 -17.89
CA GLU A 202 -12.39 2.70 -18.06
C GLU A 202 -13.15 2.56 -16.75
N VAL A 203 -12.84 1.54 -15.93
CA VAL A 203 -13.43 1.39 -14.58
C VAL A 203 -13.12 2.61 -13.71
N VAL A 204 -11.88 3.10 -13.74
CA VAL A 204 -11.50 4.31 -12.98
C VAL A 204 -12.27 5.53 -13.44
N ALA A 205 -12.49 5.69 -14.74
CA ALA A 205 -13.27 6.77 -15.33
C ALA A 205 -14.76 6.66 -14.96
N ALA A 206 -15.34 5.46 -15.04
CA ALA A 206 -16.72 5.18 -14.64
C ALA A 206 -16.96 5.49 -13.15
N LEU A 207 -15.94 5.32 -12.30
CA LEU A 207 -16.00 5.65 -10.88
C LEU A 207 -15.68 7.13 -10.57
N ALA A 208 -15.36 7.98 -11.56
CA ALA A 208 -15.06 9.38 -11.31
C ALA A 208 -16.26 10.16 -10.74
N PRO A 209 -17.50 10.04 -11.27
CA PRO A 209 -18.67 10.70 -10.68
C PRO A 209 -18.99 10.31 -9.23
N PRO A 210 -19.10 9.02 -8.85
CA PRO A 210 -19.37 8.64 -7.45
C PRO A 210 -18.21 9.02 -6.52
N ARG A 211 -16.96 9.05 -7.00
CA ARG A 211 -15.82 9.56 -6.21
C ARG A 211 -15.89 11.06 -6.00
N ALA A 212 -16.39 11.82 -6.97
CA ALA A 212 -16.53 13.28 -6.84
C ALA A 212 -17.56 13.64 -5.77
N THR A 213 -18.73 12.99 -5.77
CA THR A 213 -19.76 13.21 -4.73
C THR A 213 -19.31 12.74 -3.36
N ALA A 214 -18.63 11.58 -3.28
CA ALA A 214 -18.05 11.10 -2.03
C ALA A 214 -17.02 12.09 -1.47
N LYS A 215 -16.16 12.67 -2.31
CA LYS A 215 -15.22 13.73 -1.89
C LYS A 215 -15.94 14.98 -1.40
N MET A 216 -17.02 15.39 -2.07
CA MET A 216 -17.83 16.54 -1.66
C MET A 216 -18.43 16.32 -0.26
N LEU A 217 -19.02 15.15 -0.01
CA LEU A 217 -19.56 14.76 1.29
C LEU A 217 -18.47 14.63 2.35
N ALA A 218 -17.29 14.11 1.99
CA ALA A 218 -16.16 13.97 2.90
C ALA A 218 -15.54 15.31 3.32
N CYS A 219 -15.67 16.36 2.49
CA CYS A 219 -15.25 17.72 2.86
C CYS A 219 -16.26 18.43 3.78
N LEU A 220 -17.52 17.96 3.85
CA LEU A 220 -18.58 18.60 4.62
C LEU A 220 -18.23 18.81 6.11
N PRO A 221 -17.63 17.84 6.84
CA PRO A 221 -17.24 18.05 8.23
C PRO A 221 -16.19 19.15 8.41
N VAL A 222 -15.26 19.28 7.45
CA VAL A 222 -14.22 20.32 7.47
C VAL A 222 -14.86 21.69 7.28
N PHE A 223 -15.80 21.81 6.34
CA PHE A 223 -16.59 23.04 6.16
C PHE A 223 -17.43 23.36 7.39
N GLY A 224 -18.08 22.36 8.00
CA GLY A 224 -18.87 22.54 9.22
C GLY A 224 -18.03 23.05 10.40
N LEU A 225 -16.84 22.50 10.61
CA LEU A 225 -15.90 22.98 11.63
C LEU A 225 -15.40 24.40 11.33
N GLY A 226 -15.13 24.71 10.05
CA GLY A 226 -14.73 26.05 9.62
C GLY A 226 -15.82 27.10 9.85
N LEU A 227 -17.07 26.79 9.49
CA LEU A 227 -18.22 27.67 9.74
C LEU A 227 -18.47 27.82 11.25
N GLY A 228 -18.43 26.74 12.03
CA GLY A 228 -18.57 26.80 13.49
C GLY A 228 -17.48 27.66 14.15
N ALA A 229 -16.25 27.60 13.66
CA ALA A 229 -15.16 28.46 14.14
C ALA A 229 -15.40 29.95 13.80
N SER A 230 -16.00 30.26 12.64
CA SER A 230 -16.36 31.64 12.26
C SER A 230 -17.47 32.25 13.13
N MET A 231 -18.28 31.41 13.79
CA MET A 231 -19.35 31.82 14.71
C MET A 231 -18.89 31.93 16.17
N ASP A 232 -17.57 31.98 16.42
CA ASP A 232 -16.95 32.02 17.76
C ASP A 232 -17.27 30.80 18.65
N ALA A 233 -17.78 29.70 18.07
CA ALA A 233 -18.24 28.53 18.81
C ALA A 233 -17.11 27.61 19.32
N HIS A 234 -15.84 28.02 19.18
CA HIS A 234 -14.62 27.25 19.52
C HIS A 234 -14.78 25.72 19.41
N PRO A 235 -15.17 25.18 18.23
CA PRO A 235 -15.58 23.76 18.10
C PRO A 235 -14.44 22.78 18.41
N VAL A 236 -13.20 23.17 18.13
CA VAL A 236 -12.01 22.36 18.47
C VAL A 236 -11.83 22.27 19.99
N ASP A 237 -12.08 23.36 20.71
CA ASP A 237 -11.97 23.40 22.17
C ASP A 237 -13.05 22.53 22.81
N PHE A 238 -14.28 22.60 22.28
CA PHE A 238 -15.37 21.71 22.67
C PHE A 238 -15.03 20.23 22.42
N LEU A 239 -14.53 19.87 21.24
CA LEU A 239 -14.20 18.47 20.91
C LEU A 239 -13.09 17.88 21.79
N LEU A 240 -12.10 18.68 22.18
CA LEU A 240 -10.92 18.21 22.92
C LEU A 240 -11.10 18.30 24.45
N HIS A 241 -11.91 19.23 24.95
CA HIS A 241 -12.04 19.50 26.38
C HIS A 241 -13.38 19.08 26.99
N THR A 242 -14.39 18.68 26.19
CA THR A 242 -15.66 18.16 26.71
C THR A 242 -15.80 16.66 26.54
N ASP A 243 -16.44 16.01 27.53
CA ASP A 243 -16.62 14.55 27.51
C ASP A 243 -17.56 14.11 26.38
N LEU A 244 -18.53 14.95 26.01
CA LEU A 244 -19.45 14.72 24.88
C LEU A 244 -18.74 14.88 23.52
N GLY A 245 -17.82 15.85 23.42
CA GLY A 245 -16.94 16.01 22.27
C GLY A 245 -16.04 14.79 22.03
N LEU A 246 -15.47 14.24 23.11
CA LEU A 246 -14.67 13.02 23.07
C LEU A 246 -15.47 11.78 22.64
N MET A 247 -16.73 11.64 23.07
CA MET A 247 -17.61 10.57 22.59
C MET A 247 -17.90 10.69 21.09
N CYS A 248 -18.16 11.90 20.60
CA CYS A 248 -18.39 12.15 19.17
C CYS A 248 -17.14 11.82 18.34
N LEU A 249 -15.96 12.24 18.81
CA LEU A 249 -14.67 11.96 18.17
C LEU A 249 -14.38 10.45 18.11
N GLY A 250 -14.61 9.74 19.22
CA GLY A 250 -14.47 8.29 19.29
C GLY A 250 -15.43 7.57 18.34
N ALA A 251 -16.70 7.98 18.30
CA ALA A 251 -17.69 7.44 17.37
C ALA A 251 -17.29 7.65 15.91
N GLY A 252 -16.78 8.85 15.55
CA GLY A 252 -16.28 9.16 14.21
C GLY A 252 -15.12 8.27 13.78
N VAL A 253 -14.13 8.05 14.66
CA VAL A 253 -13.01 7.14 14.40
C VAL A 253 -13.52 5.71 14.21
N LEU A 254 -14.41 5.25 15.07
CA LEU A 254 -14.95 3.89 15.00
C LEU A 254 -15.72 3.67 13.69
N LEU A 255 -16.54 4.63 13.29
CA LEU A 255 -17.26 4.58 12.02
C LEU A 255 -16.30 4.56 10.81
N ALA A 256 -15.22 5.34 10.86
CA ALA A 256 -14.20 5.34 9.82
C ALA A 256 -13.48 3.98 9.73
N LEU A 257 -13.13 3.37 10.88
CA LEU A 257 -12.51 2.04 10.93
C LEU A 257 -13.45 0.97 10.37
N VAL A 258 -14.74 1.01 10.73
CA VAL A 258 -15.75 0.11 10.18
C VAL A 258 -15.90 0.31 8.67
N GLY A 259 -15.90 1.56 8.19
CA GLY A 259 -15.96 1.87 6.77
C GLY A 259 -14.78 1.29 5.99
N VAL A 260 -13.56 1.45 6.50
CA VAL A 260 -12.35 0.85 5.90
C VAL A 260 -12.44 -0.68 5.90
N TRP A 261 -12.83 -1.28 7.02
CA TRP A 261 -12.99 -2.73 7.13
C TRP A 261 -14.03 -3.28 6.14
N TRP A 262 -15.15 -2.58 5.98
CA TRP A 262 -16.20 -2.95 5.03
C TRP A 262 -15.69 -2.92 3.59
N VAL A 263 -14.97 -1.86 3.21
CA VAL A 263 -14.38 -1.72 1.87
C VAL A 263 -13.32 -2.81 1.61
N GLU A 264 -12.43 -3.06 2.58
CA GLU A 264 -11.42 -4.12 2.47
C GLU A 264 -12.08 -5.51 2.35
N ARG A 265 -13.16 -5.77 3.11
CA ARG A 265 -13.92 -7.02 3.03
C ARG A 265 -14.63 -7.18 1.69
N MET A 266 -15.22 -6.12 1.14
CA MET A 266 -15.85 -6.19 -0.17
C MET A 266 -14.85 -6.43 -1.29
N ALA A 267 -13.67 -5.81 -1.21
CA ALA A 267 -12.60 -6.04 -2.17
C ALA A 267 -12.09 -7.49 -2.12
N ALA A 268 -11.89 -8.04 -0.91
CA ALA A 268 -11.46 -9.43 -0.75
C ALA A 268 -12.50 -10.45 -1.26
N ALA A 269 -13.81 -10.13 -1.13
CA ALA A 269 -14.87 -11.00 -1.62
C ALA A 269 -15.02 -11.00 -3.16
N ALA A 270 -14.46 -10.01 -3.85
CA ALA A 270 -14.50 -9.92 -5.31
C ALA A 270 -13.34 -10.64 -6.01
N GLU A 271 -12.32 -11.08 -5.25
CA GLU A 271 -11.14 -11.80 -5.77
C GLU A 271 -11.31 -13.34 -5.73
N VAL A 272 -12.52 -13.86 -5.43
CA VAL A 272 -12.88 -15.29 -5.34
C VAL A 272 -13.99 -15.62 -6.34
#